data_AF-Q5JIJ5-F1
#
_entry.id   AF-Q5JIJ5-F1
#
_cell.length_a   1.000
_cell.length_b   1.000
_cell.length_c   1.000
_cell.angle_alpha   90.00
_cell.angle_beta   90.00
_cell.angle_gamma   90.00
#
_symmetry.space_group_name_H-M   'P 1'
#
loop_
_entity.id
_entity.type
_entity.pdbx_description
1 polymer ?
#
loop_
_entity_poly.entity_id
_entity_poly.type
_entity_poly.pdbx_seq_one_letter_code
_entity_poly.pdbx_strand_id
1 'polypeptide(L)'
;MLFGFLILGLAFSGASATANLVNSTVNGTVTVPSELTPEKKPGDEVRPQFGGATVVVEPFIEAFVPGVGWVVAVGSLVALIAKYLYSKPVSEFTEGFVSEIPDRITYNGQELAKGVKTNFWGTEVEIGYGYVKKKWGGLKKETVIVKSVITITRDEVKAVEDLFSPKEYGKLLAQAYLNGWDANDAKKLAEDFDREYRGFRAHFNGANLDCGVFEGGDVIIDAKGAKHIIFNHIMKKPGKDQFTHISAVDLLNEMGKVIENPDKIKCGDIISGKQRIVLVKYSPKLGKKVVVVIERIKWGMYRIVTAFPPSSRRY
;
A
#
# COMPACT_ATOMS: atom_id res chain seq x y z
N MET A 1 -11.36 64.16 -13.21
CA MET A 1 -11.48 63.16 -12.13
C MET A 1 -12.68 62.30 -12.47
N LEU A 2 -12.55 61.12 -13.11
CA LEU A 2 -12.08 59.81 -12.59
C LEU A 2 -12.80 59.45 -11.28
N PHE A 3 -13.51 58.33 -11.04
CA PHE A 3 -13.80 57.00 -11.64
C PHE A 3 -15.13 56.55 -10.96
N GLY A 4 -16.04 55.69 -11.44
CA GLY A 4 -15.98 54.56 -12.39
C GLY A 4 -16.49 53.27 -11.70
N PHE A 5 -17.28 52.45 -12.42
CA PHE A 5 -17.98 51.18 -12.09
C PHE A 5 -19.43 51.33 -11.59
N LEU A 6 -20.50 51.31 -12.42
CA LEU A 6 -20.89 50.52 -13.61
C LEU A 6 -21.28 49.07 -13.27
N ILE A 7 -22.56 48.93 -12.90
CA ILE A 7 -23.30 47.68 -12.76
C ILE A 7 -23.65 47.19 -14.18
N LEU A 8 -23.15 46.02 -14.56
CA LEU A 8 -23.54 45.32 -15.77
C LEU A 8 -24.09 43.95 -15.39
N GLY A 9 -25.39 43.77 -15.57
CA GLY A 9 -26.04 42.47 -15.60
C GLY A 9 -26.12 41.91 -17.02
N LEU A 10 -26.60 40.66 -17.11
CA LEU A 10 -26.82 39.79 -18.28
C LEU A 10 -25.59 38.92 -18.64
N ALA A 11 -25.67 37.60 -18.83
CA ALA A 11 -26.81 36.81 -19.31
C ALA A 11 -26.84 35.39 -18.68
N PHE A 12 -28.06 34.94 -18.38
CA PHE A 12 -28.44 33.54 -18.21
C PHE A 12 -28.61 32.89 -19.60
N SER A 13 -27.92 31.78 -19.85
CA SER A 13 -28.15 30.78 -20.89
C SER A 13 -27.23 29.60 -20.55
N GLY A 14 -27.63 28.34 -20.45
CA GLY A 14 -28.91 27.67 -20.64
C GLY A 14 -28.71 26.18 -20.31
N ALA A 15 -29.78 25.40 -20.48
CA ALA A 15 -29.88 23.94 -20.41
C ALA A 15 -30.14 23.30 -19.02
N SER A 16 -31.44 23.15 -18.75
CA SER A 16 -32.04 22.02 -18.04
C SER A 16 -32.13 20.78 -18.95
N ALA A 17 -31.89 19.58 -18.39
CA ALA A 17 -32.52 18.27 -18.72
C ALA A 17 -31.55 17.16 -18.22
N THR A 18 -31.85 16.45 -17.14
CA THR A 18 -32.62 15.17 -17.08
C THR A 18 -32.16 14.06 -18.03
N ALA A 19 -31.73 12.95 -17.39
CA ALA A 19 -31.75 11.54 -17.80
C ALA A 19 -30.85 11.09 -18.98
N ASN A 20 -29.94 10.14 -18.70
CA ASN A 20 -30.22 8.72 -18.97
C ASN A 20 -29.08 7.81 -18.50
N LEU A 21 -29.46 6.67 -17.92
CA LEU A 21 -28.63 5.47 -17.92
C LEU A 21 -28.26 5.13 -19.37
N VAL A 22 -26.98 5.10 -19.70
CA VAL A 22 -26.47 4.26 -20.79
C VAL A 22 -25.11 3.68 -20.38
N ASN A 23 -25.10 2.36 -20.38
CA ASN A 23 -23.95 1.46 -20.28
C ASN A 23 -22.85 1.86 -21.29
N SER A 24 -21.62 2.09 -20.85
CA SER A 24 -20.46 2.04 -21.75
C SER A 24 -19.24 1.45 -21.05
N THR A 25 -18.89 0.26 -21.51
CA THR A 25 -17.59 -0.38 -21.39
C THR A 25 -16.54 0.56 -21.98
N VAL A 26 -15.55 1.00 -21.19
CA VAL A 26 -14.38 1.70 -21.74
C VAL A 26 -13.12 1.11 -21.13
N ASN A 27 -12.41 0.34 -21.96
CA ASN A 27 -11.01 -0.03 -21.81
C ASN A 27 -10.17 1.25 -21.65
N GLY A 28 -9.72 1.55 -20.44
CA GLY A 28 -8.81 2.65 -20.16
C GLY A 28 -7.37 2.17 -20.12
N THR A 29 -6.67 2.19 -21.25
CA THR A 29 -5.21 2.08 -21.31
C THR A 29 -4.60 3.35 -20.73
N VAL A 30 -3.93 3.26 -19.58
CA VAL A 30 -3.25 4.39 -18.94
C VAL A 30 -1.97 4.72 -19.72
N THR A 31 -1.90 5.89 -20.34
CA THR A 31 -0.69 6.44 -20.96
C THR A 31 0.11 7.27 -19.96
N VAL A 32 1.43 7.04 -19.92
CA VAL A 32 2.43 7.76 -19.10
C VAL A 32 3.20 8.73 -20.02
N PRO A 33 3.67 9.90 -19.54
CA PRO A 33 4.04 11.04 -20.40
C PRO A 33 5.28 10.82 -21.26
N SER A 34 5.21 11.33 -22.48
CA SER A 34 6.29 11.41 -23.46
C SER A 34 7.30 12.49 -23.08
N GLU A 35 8.54 12.10 -22.80
CA GLU A 35 9.73 12.93 -23.05
C GLU A 35 10.97 12.02 -23.02
N LEU A 36 11.91 12.28 -23.95
CA LEU A 36 13.13 11.54 -24.33
C LEU A 36 13.02 10.76 -25.65
N THR A 37 13.08 11.50 -26.77
CA THR A 37 13.80 11.02 -27.96
C THR A 37 15.30 11.26 -27.76
N PRO A 38 16.15 10.30 -28.15
CA PRO A 38 16.83 10.48 -29.43
C PRO A 38 16.94 9.21 -30.28
N GLU A 39 16.85 9.47 -31.58
CA GLU A 39 17.19 8.69 -32.76
C GLU A 39 18.14 7.49 -32.56
N LYS A 40 17.66 6.28 -32.86
CA LYS A 40 18.41 5.22 -33.56
C LYS A 40 17.44 4.25 -34.25
N LYS A 41 17.80 3.88 -35.48
CA LYS A 41 16.97 3.24 -36.52
C LYS A 41 16.32 1.90 -36.08
N PRO A 42 15.17 1.56 -36.69
CA PRO A 42 14.44 0.31 -36.46
C PRO A 42 15.12 -0.85 -37.20
N GLY A 43 15.26 -1.98 -36.52
CA GLY A 43 15.83 -3.18 -37.14
C GLY A 43 16.74 -3.94 -36.18
N ASP A 44 16.13 -4.57 -35.18
CA ASP A 44 16.50 -5.92 -34.78
C ASP A 44 15.27 -6.50 -34.10
N GLU A 45 14.39 -6.99 -34.97
CA GLU A 45 13.35 -7.93 -34.61
C GLU A 45 14.09 -9.15 -34.03
N VAL A 46 14.21 -9.23 -32.71
CA VAL A 46 14.57 -10.49 -32.05
C VAL A 46 13.37 -11.41 -32.23
N ARG A 47 13.21 -11.92 -33.45
CA ARG A 47 12.36 -13.07 -33.74
C ARG A 47 13.02 -14.25 -33.06
N PRO A 48 12.41 -14.87 -32.04
CA PRO A 48 12.93 -16.12 -31.54
C PRO A 48 12.78 -17.16 -32.67
N GLN A 49 13.89 -17.51 -33.32
CA GLN A 49 13.97 -18.77 -34.07
C GLN A 49 13.89 -19.91 -33.06
N PHE A 50 12.68 -20.31 -32.67
CA PHE A 50 12.46 -21.49 -31.86
C PHE A 50 11.30 -22.28 -32.45
N GLY A 51 11.61 -23.46 -32.99
CA GLY A 51 10.62 -24.42 -33.45
C GLY A 51 9.61 -24.76 -32.34
N GLY A 52 8.39 -24.23 -32.48
CA GLY A 52 7.17 -24.67 -31.81
C GLY A 52 7.07 -24.49 -30.29
N ALA A 53 7.77 -23.52 -29.71
CA ALA A 53 7.48 -23.08 -28.34
C ALA A 53 6.46 -21.93 -28.34
N THR A 54 5.27 -22.17 -27.79
CA THR A 54 4.23 -21.12 -27.67
C THR A 54 4.34 -20.41 -26.33
N VAL A 55 4.39 -19.08 -26.36
CA VAL A 55 4.32 -18.24 -25.15
C VAL A 55 2.85 -18.01 -24.81
N VAL A 56 2.49 -18.21 -23.54
CA VAL A 56 1.15 -17.93 -23.03
C VAL A 56 1.21 -16.75 -22.07
N VAL A 57 0.39 -15.75 -22.37
CA VAL A 57 0.24 -14.50 -21.61
C VAL A 57 -1.11 -14.51 -20.88
N GLU A 58 -1.34 -15.57 -20.11
CA GLU A 58 -2.50 -15.72 -19.24
C GLU A 58 -2.02 -15.89 -17.80
N PRO A 59 -2.83 -15.50 -16.80
CA PRO A 59 -2.41 -15.63 -15.42
C PRO A 59 -2.09 -17.08 -15.07
N PHE A 60 -1.04 -17.31 -14.27
CA PHE A 60 -0.51 -18.65 -14.03
C PHE A 60 -0.05 -18.87 -12.58
N ILE A 61 -0.03 -20.14 -12.18
CA ILE A 61 0.55 -20.62 -10.92
C ILE A 61 1.57 -21.70 -11.23
N GLU A 62 2.77 -21.54 -10.73
CA GLU A 62 3.76 -22.62 -10.57
C GLU A 62 3.74 -23.08 -9.11
N ALA A 63 3.30 -24.31 -8.89
CA ALA A 63 3.23 -24.92 -7.56
C ALA A 63 3.87 -26.31 -7.56
N PHE A 64 4.46 -26.68 -6.44
CA PHE A 64 4.96 -28.02 -6.24
C PHE A 64 3.86 -28.94 -5.69
N VAL A 65 3.67 -30.11 -6.31
CA VAL A 65 2.74 -31.13 -5.85
C VAL A 65 3.52 -32.40 -5.47
N PRO A 66 3.49 -32.84 -4.19
CA PRO A 66 4.14 -34.08 -3.77
C PRO A 66 3.71 -35.28 -4.62
N GLY A 67 4.70 -36.05 -5.11
CA GLY A 67 4.46 -37.21 -5.99
C GLY A 67 4.26 -36.88 -7.47
N VAL A 68 4.00 -35.62 -7.83
CA VAL A 68 3.80 -35.18 -9.23
C VAL A 68 4.93 -34.26 -9.72
N GLY A 69 5.50 -33.44 -8.83
CA GLY A 69 6.53 -32.45 -9.16
C GLY A 69 5.95 -31.04 -9.39
N TRP A 70 6.68 -30.20 -10.11
CA TRP A 70 6.24 -28.84 -10.45
C TRP A 70 5.08 -28.87 -11.46
N VAL A 71 3.97 -28.23 -11.08
CA VAL A 71 2.77 -28.10 -11.90
C VAL A 71 2.56 -26.64 -12.24
N VAL A 72 2.36 -26.36 -13.53
CA VAL A 72 2.00 -25.02 -14.02
C VAL A 72 0.54 -25.01 -14.47
N ALA A 73 -0.28 -24.32 -13.70
CA ALA A 73 -1.68 -24.03 -14.03
C ALA A 73 -1.79 -22.67 -14.71
N VAL A 74 -2.65 -22.57 -15.71
CA VAL A 74 -2.95 -21.32 -16.43
C VAL A 74 -4.46 -21.11 -16.33
N GLY A 75 -4.90 -19.91 -15.96
CA GLY A 75 -6.30 -19.57 -15.76
C GLY A 75 -6.54 -18.79 -14.46
N SER A 76 -7.72 -18.99 -13.85
CA SER A 76 -8.08 -18.27 -12.63
C SER A 76 -7.22 -18.68 -11.43
N LEU A 77 -6.25 -17.82 -11.09
CA LEU A 77 -5.31 -17.97 -9.98
C LEU A 77 -6.00 -18.18 -8.63
N VAL A 78 -7.04 -17.40 -8.35
CA VAL A 78 -7.67 -17.30 -7.02
C VAL A 78 -8.21 -18.65 -6.54
N ALA A 79 -8.86 -19.41 -7.42
CA ALA A 79 -9.47 -20.70 -7.06
C ALA A 79 -8.44 -21.80 -6.76
N LEU A 80 -7.22 -21.67 -7.28
CA LEU A 80 -6.18 -22.69 -7.18
C LEU A 80 -5.26 -22.49 -5.97
N ILE A 81 -5.02 -21.23 -5.57
CA ILE A 81 -4.20 -20.87 -4.40
C ILE A 81 -4.77 -21.44 -3.09
N ALA A 82 -6.09 -21.59 -2.98
CA ALA A 82 -6.78 -22.00 -1.74
C ALA A 82 -6.57 -23.47 -1.30
N LYS A 83 -5.93 -24.32 -2.12
CA LYS A 83 -5.96 -25.79 -1.92
C LYS A 83 -4.89 -26.40 -1.01
N TYR A 84 -3.99 -25.64 -0.38
CA TYR A 84 -2.91 -26.20 0.46
C TYR A 84 -3.00 -25.80 1.95
N LEU A 85 -3.15 -26.79 2.84
CA LEU A 85 -3.30 -26.57 4.30
C LEU A 85 -2.03 -26.06 4.99
N TYR A 86 -0.84 -26.54 4.60
CA TYR A 86 0.44 -26.10 5.18
C TYR A 86 0.86 -24.68 4.76
N SER A 87 0.25 -24.18 3.68
CA SER A 87 0.47 -22.83 3.17
C SER A 87 -0.63 -21.86 3.59
N LYS A 88 -1.56 -22.22 4.49
CA LYS A 88 -2.77 -21.40 4.75
C LYS A 88 -2.48 -19.89 4.93
N PRO A 89 -1.53 -19.44 5.77
CA PRO A 89 -1.22 -18.01 5.87
C PRO A 89 -0.71 -17.42 4.54
N VAL A 90 0.21 -18.10 3.87
CA VAL A 90 0.76 -17.67 2.57
C VAL A 90 -0.30 -17.67 1.48
N SER A 91 -1.22 -18.64 1.51
CA SER A 91 -2.35 -18.78 0.58
C SER A 91 -3.35 -17.64 0.76
N GLU A 92 -3.76 -17.35 2.00
CA GLU A 92 -4.64 -16.22 2.32
C GLU A 92 -3.99 -14.87 1.97
N PHE A 93 -2.70 -14.73 2.25
CA PHE A 93 -1.91 -13.57 1.81
C PHE A 93 -1.92 -13.44 0.28
N THR A 94 -1.60 -14.52 -0.44
CA THR A 94 -1.54 -14.52 -1.90
C THR A 94 -2.91 -14.22 -2.49
N GLU A 95 -3.99 -14.77 -1.92
CA GLU A 95 -5.36 -14.46 -2.32
C GLU A 95 -5.65 -12.96 -2.17
N GLY A 96 -5.33 -12.40 -1.00
CA GLY A 96 -5.48 -10.97 -0.75
C GLY A 96 -4.70 -10.13 -1.74
N PHE A 97 -3.43 -10.44 -1.97
CA PHE A 97 -2.55 -9.67 -2.85
C PHE A 97 -2.97 -9.76 -4.33
N VAL A 98 -3.19 -10.97 -4.84
CA VAL A 98 -3.51 -11.23 -6.25
C VAL A 98 -4.90 -10.71 -6.64
N SER A 99 -5.81 -10.59 -5.66
CA SER A 99 -7.15 -10.03 -5.88
C SER A 99 -7.15 -8.52 -6.19
N GLU A 100 -6.10 -7.80 -5.79
CA GLU A 100 -6.03 -6.35 -5.94
C GLU A 100 -5.23 -5.93 -7.18
N ILE A 101 -4.22 -6.72 -7.60
CA ILE A 101 -3.36 -6.37 -8.75
C ILE A 101 -3.98 -6.76 -10.10
N PRO A 102 -3.72 -5.97 -11.18
CA PRO A 102 -4.27 -6.27 -12.50
C PRO A 102 -3.73 -7.59 -13.06
N ASP A 103 -4.54 -8.27 -13.85
CA ASP A 103 -4.20 -9.57 -14.47
C ASP A 103 -3.01 -9.47 -15.43
N ARG A 104 -2.82 -8.31 -16.05
CA ARG A 104 -1.77 -8.07 -17.04
C ARG A 104 -1.19 -6.67 -16.93
N ILE A 105 0.05 -6.54 -17.37
CA ILE A 105 0.73 -5.25 -17.54
C ILE A 105 1.52 -5.23 -18.85
N THR A 106 1.82 -4.03 -19.33
CA THR A 106 2.88 -3.84 -20.34
C THR A 106 4.17 -3.46 -19.62
N TYR A 107 5.25 -4.18 -19.89
CA TYR A 107 6.57 -3.94 -19.33
C TYR A 107 7.64 -4.08 -20.42
N ASN A 108 8.44 -3.02 -20.63
CA ASN A 108 9.44 -2.95 -21.70
C ASN A 108 8.89 -3.32 -23.09
N GLY A 109 7.66 -2.89 -23.42
CA GLY A 109 7.00 -3.19 -24.69
C GLY A 109 6.43 -4.60 -24.82
N GLN A 110 6.53 -5.44 -23.78
CA GLN A 110 5.99 -6.78 -23.74
C GLN A 110 4.78 -6.87 -22.80
N GLU A 111 3.73 -7.57 -23.22
CA GLU A 111 2.61 -7.93 -22.36
C GLU A 111 3.01 -9.10 -21.44
N LEU A 112 2.81 -8.91 -20.13
CA LEU A 112 3.08 -9.91 -19.10
C LEU A 112 1.79 -10.20 -18.33
N ALA A 113 1.59 -11.46 -17.94
CA ALA A 113 0.49 -11.87 -17.09
C ALA A 113 0.95 -12.01 -15.65
N LYS A 114 0.06 -11.73 -14.69
CA LYS A 114 0.36 -11.94 -13.28
C LYS A 114 0.59 -13.43 -13.01
N GLY A 115 1.55 -13.70 -12.14
CA GLY A 115 2.06 -15.02 -11.88
C GLY A 115 2.36 -15.22 -10.41
N VAL A 116 2.17 -16.47 -9.96
CA VAL A 116 2.52 -16.90 -8.61
C VAL A 116 3.42 -18.11 -8.71
N LYS A 117 4.52 -18.10 -7.98
CA LYS A 117 5.44 -19.22 -7.86
C LYS A 117 5.64 -19.55 -6.39
N THR A 118 5.40 -20.79 -5.99
CA THR A 118 5.65 -21.23 -4.61
C THR A 118 6.94 -22.01 -4.51
N ASN A 119 7.49 -22.18 -3.30
CA ASN A 119 8.53 -23.18 -3.04
C ASN A 119 7.93 -24.60 -2.87
N PHE A 120 8.80 -25.60 -2.65
CA PHE A 120 8.41 -27.01 -2.47
C PHE A 120 7.39 -27.22 -1.33
N TRP A 121 7.52 -26.45 -0.24
CA TRP A 121 6.69 -26.59 0.96
C TRP A 121 5.43 -25.71 0.94
N GLY A 122 5.30 -24.82 -0.05
CA GLY A 122 4.27 -23.78 -0.07
C GLY A 122 4.42 -22.75 1.06
N THR A 123 5.59 -22.68 1.69
CA THR A 123 5.89 -21.74 2.78
C THR A 123 6.48 -20.43 2.29
N GLU A 124 6.80 -20.34 1.00
CA GLU A 124 7.30 -19.13 0.37
C GLU A 124 6.59 -18.97 -0.98
N VAL A 125 6.28 -17.72 -1.31
CA VAL A 125 5.65 -17.35 -2.57
C VAL A 125 6.33 -16.13 -3.16
N GLU A 126 6.61 -16.21 -4.46
CA GLU A 126 6.96 -15.09 -5.31
C GLU A 126 5.73 -14.73 -6.15
N ILE A 127 5.32 -13.46 -6.08
CA ILE A 127 4.23 -12.90 -6.87
C ILE A 127 4.82 -11.85 -7.81
N GLY A 128 4.47 -11.91 -9.08
CA GLY A 128 4.99 -10.98 -10.07
C GLY A 128 4.27 -11.04 -11.40
N TYR A 129 4.93 -10.55 -12.44
CA TYR A 129 4.45 -10.58 -13.82
C TYR A 129 5.42 -11.32 -14.72
N GLY A 130 4.89 -12.19 -15.57
CA GLY A 130 5.68 -13.11 -16.37
C GLY A 130 4.89 -13.74 -17.49
N TYR A 131 5.39 -14.87 -17.97
CA TYR A 131 4.73 -15.66 -19.01
C TYR A 131 5.08 -17.15 -18.86
N VAL A 132 4.29 -18.00 -19.52
CA VAL A 132 4.53 -19.45 -19.55
C VAL A 132 5.02 -19.85 -20.94
N LYS A 133 6.17 -20.53 -21.01
CA LYS A 133 6.66 -21.17 -22.24
C LYS A 133 6.15 -22.60 -22.29
N LYS A 134 5.43 -22.97 -23.35
CA LYS A 134 5.04 -24.36 -23.65
C LYS A 134 6.07 -24.98 -24.59
N LYS A 135 6.68 -26.11 -24.23
CA LYS A 135 7.55 -26.90 -25.14
C LYS A 135 6.71 -27.80 -26.05
N TRP A 136 7.31 -28.26 -27.15
CA TRP A 136 6.67 -29.13 -28.16
C TRP A 136 5.92 -30.29 -27.50
N GLY A 137 4.63 -30.44 -27.84
CA GLY A 137 3.72 -31.43 -27.24
C GLY A 137 2.95 -30.96 -26.00
N GLY A 138 3.14 -29.73 -25.51
CA GLY A 138 2.33 -29.11 -24.45
C GLY A 138 2.51 -29.68 -23.02
N LEU A 139 3.26 -30.79 -22.89
CA LEU A 139 3.47 -31.51 -21.63
C LEU A 139 4.43 -30.80 -20.66
N LYS A 140 5.41 -30.06 -21.17
CA LYS A 140 6.35 -29.29 -20.35
C LYS A 140 6.04 -27.80 -20.46
N LYS A 141 5.71 -27.20 -19.33
CA LYS A 141 5.50 -25.77 -19.15
C LYS A 141 6.63 -25.22 -18.30
N GLU A 142 7.16 -24.08 -18.69
CA GLU A 142 8.20 -23.38 -17.95
C GLU A 142 7.69 -21.98 -17.63
N THR A 143 7.65 -21.66 -16.35
CA THR A 143 7.21 -20.37 -15.84
C THR A 143 8.39 -19.42 -15.73
N VAL A 144 8.23 -18.21 -16.26
CA VAL A 144 9.23 -17.16 -16.16
C VAL A 144 8.58 -15.92 -15.57
N ILE A 145 8.89 -15.61 -14.31
CA ILE A 145 8.58 -14.30 -13.72
C ILE A 145 9.64 -13.32 -14.21
N VAL A 146 9.20 -12.29 -14.92
CA VAL A 146 10.07 -11.26 -15.51
C VAL A 146 10.19 -10.06 -14.59
N LYS A 147 9.07 -9.68 -13.96
CA LYS A 147 9.00 -8.58 -12.99
C LYS A 147 8.46 -9.13 -11.69
N SER A 148 9.36 -9.46 -10.77
CA SER A 148 8.98 -9.80 -9.40
C SER A 148 8.39 -8.57 -8.71
N VAL A 149 7.30 -8.75 -7.98
CA VAL A 149 6.64 -7.68 -7.22
C VAL A 149 6.90 -7.86 -5.73
N ILE A 150 6.71 -9.07 -5.22
CA ILE A 150 6.98 -9.39 -3.81
C ILE A 150 7.34 -10.86 -3.65
N THR A 151 8.28 -11.12 -2.74
CA THR A 151 8.53 -12.45 -2.19
C THR A 151 8.22 -12.43 -0.70
N ILE A 152 7.45 -13.42 -0.25
CA ILE A 152 7.09 -13.53 1.16
C ILE A 152 7.07 -14.98 1.62
N THR A 153 7.50 -15.16 2.86
CA THR A 153 7.52 -16.43 3.58
C THR A 153 6.38 -16.50 4.58
N ARG A 154 6.07 -17.72 5.03
CA ARG A 154 5.08 -17.99 6.06
C ARG A 154 5.43 -17.27 7.37
N ASP A 155 6.70 -17.22 7.72
CA ASP A 155 7.15 -16.62 8.97
C ASP A 155 7.02 -15.10 8.93
N GLU A 156 7.30 -14.46 7.77
CA GLU A 156 7.04 -13.03 7.55
C GLU A 156 5.54 -12.70 7.61
N VAL A 157 4.67 -13.52 6.99
CA VAL A 157 3.20 -13.35 7.11
C VAL A 157 2.74 -13.44 8.57
N LYS A 158 3.30 -14.39 9.33
CA LYS A 158 2.97 -14.59 10.73
C LYS A 158 3.54 -13.51 11.64
N ALA A 159 4.67 -12.90 11.28
CA ALA A 159 5.32 -11.88 12.08
C ALA A 159 4.41 -10.66 12.34
N VAL A 160 3.42 -10.42 11.47
CA VAL A 160 2.48 -9.29 11.59
C VAL A 160 1.04 -9.72 11.93
N GLU A 161 0.82 -10.98 12.33
CA GLU A 161 -0.53 -11.57 12.49
C GLU A 161 -1.35 -10.92 13.62
N ASP A 162 -0.66 -10.29 14.58
CA ASP A 162 -1.27 -9.51 15.67
C ASP A 162 -1.92 -8.20 15.17
N LEU A 163 -1.50 -7.68 14.01
CA LEU A 163 -2.04 -6.45 13.42
C LEU A 163 -2.92 -6.71 12.19
N PHE A 164 -2.54 -7.69 11.36
CA PHE A 164 -3.20 -7.98 10.10
C PHE A 164 -3.43 -9.47 9.96
N SER A 165 -4.67 -9.87 9.64
CA SER A 165 -4.86 -11.20 9.09
C SER A 165 -4.04 -11.35 7.80
N PRO A 166 -3.58 -12.56 7.44
CA PRO A 166 -2.77 -12.76 6.24
C PRO A 166 -3.39 -12.14 4.98
N LYS A 167 -4.71 -12.28 4.82
CA LYS A 167 -5.47 -11.70 3.70
C LYS A 167 -5.49 -10.17 3.71
N GLU A 168 -5.70 -9.55 4.87
CA GLU A 168 -5.62 -8.09 5.00
C GLU A 168 -4.21 -7.59 4.68
N TYR A 169 -3.18 -8.32 5.12
CA TYR A 169 -1.79 -7.96 4.84
C TYR A 169 -1.47 -8.04 3.35
N GLY A 170 -1.93 -9.10 2.67
CA GLY A 170 -1.83 -9.22 1.22
C GLY A 170 -2.46 -8.05 0.49
N LYS A 171 -3.66 -7.64 0.89
CA LYS A 171 -4.35 -6.47 0.32
C LYS A 171 -3.58 -5.17 0.55
N LEU A 172 -3.11 -4.96 1.78
CA LEU A 172 -2.33 -3.77 2.14
C LEU A 172 -1.08 -3.62 1.26
N LEU A 173 -0.29 -4.69 1.09
CA LEU A 173 0.93 -4.64 0.29
C LEU A 173 0.65 -4.53 -1.21
N ALA A 174 -0.43 -5.13 -1.71
CA ALA A 174 -0.83 -4.93 -3.10
C ALA A 174 -1.26 -3.48 -3.37
N GLN A 175 -2.02 -2.88 -2.46
CA GLN A 175 -2.40 -1.47 -2.55
C GLN A 175 -1.18 -0.55 -2.42
N ALA A 176 -0.20 -0.90 -1.60
CA ALA A 176 1.11 -0.22 -1.56
C ALA A 176 1.75 -0.18 -2.95
N TYR A 177 1.87 -1.35 -3.59
CA TYR A 177 2.44 -1.51 -4.92
C TYR A 177 1.70 -0.67 -5.96
N LEU A 178 0.36 -0.71 -5.96
CA LEU A 178 -0.46 0.09 -6.88
C LEU A 178 -0.35 1.60 -6.64
N ASN A 179 -0.05 2.00 -5.41
CA ASN A 179 0.23 3.39 -5.06
C ASN A 179 1.67 3.82 -5.39
N GLY A 180 2.50 2.92 -5.91
CA GLY A 180 3.88 3.20 -6.33
C GLY A 180 4.94 2.92 -5.27
N TRP A 181 4.59 2.28 -4.15
CA TRP A 181 5.59 1.76 -3.22
C TRP A 181 6.28 0.53 -3.79
N ASP A 182 7.54 0.31 -3.39
CA ASP A 182 8.09 -1.03 -3.42
C ASP A 182 7.38 -1.89 -2.36
N ALA A 183 6.86 -3.06 -2.76
CA ALA A 183 6.07 -3.90 -1.88
C ALA A 183 6.91 -4.52 -0.75
N ASN A 184 8.21 -4.74 -0.97
CA ASN A 184 9.13 -5.24 0.07
C ASN A 184 9.49 -4.13 1.07
N ASP A 185 9.60 -2.87 0.62
CA ASP A 185 9.78 -1.74 1.54
C ASP A 185 8.54 -1.54 2.43
N ALA A 186 7.34 -1.64 1.84
CA ALA A 186 6.09 -1.60 2.60
C ALA A 186 5.95 -2.79 3.57
N LYS A 187 6.37 -3.99 3.14
CA LYS A 187 6.47 -5.20 3.96
C LYS A 187 7.34 -4.94 5.19
N LYS A 188 8.58 -4.50 4.96
CA LYS A 188 9.57 -4.21 5.99
C LYS A 188 9.10 -3.14 6.98
N LEU A 189 8.45 -2.08 6.49
CA LEU A 189 7.88 -1.05 7.36
C LEU A 189 6.83 -1.65 8.32
N ALA A 190 5.92 -2.50 7.82
CA ALA A 190 4.89 -3.11 8.65
C ALA A 190 5.49 -4.05 9.71
N GLU A 191 6.48 -4.87 9.33
CA GLU A 191 7.20 -5.78 10.23
C GLU A 191 7.99 -5.03 11.31
N ASP A 192 8.78 -4.04 10.90
CA ASP A 192 9.56 -3.22 11.82
C ASP A 192 8.64 -2.44 12.76
N PHE A 193 7.48 -1.95 12.27
CA PHE A 193 6.54 -1.25 13.13
C PHE A 193 5.86 -2.19 14.13
N ASP A 194 5.41 -3.38 13.72
CA ASP A 194 4.81 -4.38 14.61
C ASP A 194 5.76 -4.76 15.78
N ARG A 195 7.03 -4.96 15.46
CA ARG A 195 8.06 -5.33 16.44
C ARG A 195 8.27 -4.26 17.50
N GLU A 196 8.27 -2.98 17.10
CA GLU A 196 8.74 -1.89 17.96
C GLU A 196 7.60 -1.19 18.72
N TYR A 197 6.37 -1.12 18.15
CA TYR A 197 5.31 -0.28 18.73
C TYR A 197 4.85 -0.71 20.14
N ARG A 198 4.98 -2.00 20.47
CA ARG A 198 4.54 -2.53 21.79
C ARG A 198 5.39 -1.99 22.93
N GLY A 199 6.67 -1.74 22.66
CA GLY A 199 7.62 -1.14 23.58
C GLY A 199 7.50 0.39 23.67
N PHE A 200 6.78 1.03 22.74
CA PHE A 200 6.67 2.49 22.69
C PHE A 200 6.02 3.06 23.96
N ARG A 201 6.70 4.01 24.60
CA ARG A 201 6.18 4.80 25.72
C ARG A 201 6.65 6.25 25.55
N ALA A 202 5.76 7.20 25.83
CA ALA A 202 6.07 8.62 25.90
C ALA A 202 5.19 9.27 26.98
N HIS A 203 5.61 10.39 27.55
CA HIS A 203 4.83 11.11 28.57
C HIS A 203 4.27 12.42 27.99
N PHE A 204 2.96 12.59 28.05
CA PHE A 204 2.29 13.84 27.70
C PHE A 204 2.21 14.73 28.95
N ASN A 205 2.67 15.98 28.87
CA ASN A 205 2.71 16.90 30.03
C ASN A 205 1.35 17.50 30.42
N GLY A 206 0.29 17.22 29.65
CA GLY A 206 -1.02 17.83 29.84
C GLY A 206 -1.19 19.15 29.08
N ALA A 207 -2.44 19.61 28.99
CA ALA A 207 -2.80 20.89 28.38
C ALA A 207 -4.16 21.37 28.89
N ASN A 208 -4.32 22.69 29.00
CA ASN A 208 -5.63 23.32 29.18
C ASN A 208 -6.03 23.97 27.85
N LEU A 209 -7.10 23.47 27.24
CA LEU A 209 -7.59 23.89 25.92
C LEU A 209 -9.05 24.31 26.03
N ASP A 210 -9.56 24.98 25.00
CA ASP A 210 -10.97 25.35 24.85
C ASP A 210 -11.91 24.14 24.83
N CYS A 211 -11.44 22.98 24.36
CA CYS A 211 -12.18 21.71 24.43
C CYS A 211 -12.01 20.94 25.76
N GLY A 212 -11.35 21.52 26.77
CA GLY A 212 -11.27 20.96 28.12
C GLY A 212 -9.86 20.85 28.70
N VAL A 213 -9.80 20.33 29.93
CA VAL A 213 -8.56 20.11 30.68
C VAL A 213 -8.07 18.67 30.47
N PHE A 214 -6.82 18.54 30.04
CA PHE A 214 -6.12 17.28 29.81
C PHE A 214 -4.93 17.16 30.74
N GLU A 215 -5.01 16.19 31.65
CA GLU A 215 -3.95 15.88 32.61
C GLU A 215 -2.71 15.29 31.92
N GLY A 216 -1.56 15.46 32.54
CA GLY A 216 -0.36 14.74 32.14
C GLY A 216 -0.50 13.22 32.35
N GLY A 217 0.14 12.43 31.51
CA GLY A 217 -0.01 10.99 31.53
C GLY A 217 0.76 10.23 30.47
N ASP A 218 0.79 8.91 30.64
CA ASP A 218 1.52 8.01 29.75
C ASP A 218 0.77 7.81 28.43
N VAL A 219 1.52 7.81 27.33
CA VAL A 219 1.01 7.60 25.98
C VAL A 219 1.55 6.29 25.42
N ILE A 220 0.65 5.43 24.98
CA ILE A 220 0.96 4.13 24.36
C ILE A 220 0.45 4.06 22.92
N ILE A 221 0.92 3.07 22.17
CA ILE A 221 0.32 2.67 20.89
C ILE A 221 -0.39 1.33 21.11
N ASP A 222 -1.70 1.28 20.89
CA ASP A 222 -2.44 0.03 20.85
C ASP A 222 -2.45 -0.55 19.42
N ALA A 223 -2.84 -1.83 19.27
CA ALA A 223 -2.87 -2.49 17.96
C ALA A 223 -3.73 -1.74 16.93
N LYS A 224 -4.80 -1.06 17.38
CA LYS A 224 -5.67 -0.27 16.51
C LYS A 224 -4.95 0.97 15.99
N GLY A 225 -4.25 1.70 16.85
CA GLY A 225 -3.40 2.83 16.50
C GLY A 225 -2.26 2.43 15.57
N ALA A 226 -1.57 1.33 15.88
CA ALA A 226 -0.50 0.79 15.04
C ALA A 226 -0.99 0.44 13.63
N LYS A 227 -2.08 -0.35 13.54
CA LYS A 227 -2.72 -0.70 12.26
C LYS A 227 -3.10 0.54 11.46
N HIS A 228 -3.68 1.55 12.12
CA HIS A 228 -4.13 2.77 11.46
C HIS A 228 -2.95 3.65 10.98
N ILE A 229 -1.86 3.73 11.74
CA ILE A 229 -0.64 4.44 11.33
C ILE A 229 -0.04 3.77 10.10
N ILE A 230 0.18 2.45 10.14
CA ILE A 230 0.72 1.67 9.02
C ILE A 230 -0.17 1.85 7.77
N PHE A 231 -1.48 1.69 7.93
CA PHE A 231 -2.43 1.82 6.82
C PHE A 231 -2.38 3.22 6.19
N ASN A 232 -2.51 4.28 6.98
CA ASN A 232 -2.44 5.67 6.48
C ASN A 232 -1.14 5.96 5.73
N HIS A 233 -0.09 5.25 6.09
CA HIS A 233 1.22 5.41 5.53
C HIS A 233 1.36 4.79 4.15
N ILE A 234 1.03 3.50 4.09
CA ILE A 234 1.23 2.64 2.94
C ILE A 234 0.20 2.95 1.85
N MET A 235 -1.00 3.40 2.24
CA MET A 235 -2.14 3.63 1.32
C MET A 235 -2.09 4.94 0.52
N LYS A 236 -1.09 5.79 0.76
CA LYS A 236 -0.88 7.01 -0.02
C LYS A 236 0.26 6.79 -1.02
N LYS A 237 0.34 7.62 -2.06
CA LYS A 237 1.48 7.58 -2.99
C LYS A 237 2.77 8.06 -2.30
N PRO A 238 3.92 7.40 -2.52
CA PRO A 238 5.26 7.86 -2.12
C PRO A 238 5.42 9.37 -2.35
N GLY A 239 5.64 10.14 -1.27
CA GLY A 239 5.70 11.59 -1.40
C GLY A 239 6.05 12.36 -0.13
N LYS A 240 5.99 13.69 -0.24
CA LYS A 240 6.35 14.62 0.86
C LYS A 240 5.48 14.44 2.11
N ASP A 241 4.26 13.94 1.93
CA ASP A 241 3.26 13.76 2.98
C ASP A 241 3.28 12.35 3.58
N GLN A 242 4.42 11.68 3.42
CA GLN A 242 4.74 10.43 4.05
C GLN A 242 6.13 10.48 4.71
N PHE A 243 6.31 9.49 5.55
CA PHE A 243 7.49 8.99 6.23
C PHE A 243 8.10 7.95 5.25
N THR A 244 8.28 8.34 3.98
CA THR A 244 9.04 7.54 3.03
C THR A 244 10.50 7.54 3.49
N HIS A 245 11.15 6.37 3.44
CA HIS A 245 12.57 6.20 3.77
C HIS A 245 12.99 6.45 5.24
N ILE A 246 12.07 6.35 6.21
CA ILE A 246 12.40 6.36 7.64
C ILE A 246 12.04 5.01 8.26
N SER A 247 12.90 4.54 9.15
CA SER A 247 12.67 3.30 9.90
C SER A 247 11.51 3.44 10.87
N ALA A 248 10.86 2.33 11.22
CA ALA A 248 9.81 2.34 12.23
C ALA A 248 10.31 2.89 13.58
N VAL A 249 11.53 2.52 13.98
CA VAL A 249 12.20 3.02 15.20
C VAL A 249 12.31 4.54 15.17
N ASP A 250 12.77 5.11 14.07
CA ASP A 250 12.91 6.55 13.94
C ASP A 250 11.57 7.26 13.93
N LEU A 251 10.56 6.69 13.27
CA LEU A 251 9.20 7.21 13.29
C LEU A 251 8.65 7.26 14.72
N LEU A 252 8.78 6.15 15.46
CA LEU A 252 8.35 6.06 16.86
C LEU A 252 9.10 7.08 17.73
N ASN A 253 10.41 7.23 17.55
CA ASN A 253 11.21 8.23 18.27
C ASN A 253 10.72 9.66 17.99
N GLU A 254 10.44 10.00 16.74
CA GLU A 254 9.92 11.32 16.39
C GLU A 254 8.50 11.56 16.94
N MET A 255 7.66 10.52 16.98
CA MET A 255 6.35 10.58 17.64
C MET A 255 6.47 10.83 19.15
N GLY A 256 7.42 10.16 19.82
CA GLY A 256 7.72 10.38 21.24
C GLY A 256 8.09 11.84 21.53
N LYS A 257 9.00 12.41 20.72
CA LYS A 257 9.39 13.83 20.85
C LYS A 257 8.23 14.79 20.66
N VAL A 258 7.30 14.49 19.75
CA VAL A 258 6.08 15.30 19.53
C VAL A 258 5.18 15.27 20.76
N ILE A 259 5.06 14.11 21.41
CA ILE A 259 4.23 13.93 22.61
C ILE A 259 4.83 14.64 23.82
N GLU A 260 6.13 14.46 24.05
CA GLU A 260 6.84 14.96 25.23
C GLU A 260 7.03 16.49 25.21
N ASN A 261 7.22 17.07 24.03
CA ASN A 261 7.44 18.51 23.90
C ASN A 261 6.89 19.06 22.56
N PRO A 262 5.57 19.14 22.38
CA PRO A 262 4.96 19.66 21.16
C PRO A 262 5.24 21.16 20.98
N ASP A 263 5.44 21.59 19.74
CA ASP A 263 5.49 23.03 19.41
C ASP A 263 4.09 23.65 19.42
N LYS A 264 3.05 22.85 19.14
CA LYS A 264 1.63 23.24 19.21
C LYS A 264 0.76 22.09 19.70
N ILE A 265 -0.23 22.44 20.51
CA ILE A 265 -1.29 21.56 21.00
C ILE A 265 -2.64 22.16 20.57
N LYS A 266 -3.53 21.34 20.02
CA LYS A 266 -4.87 21.77 19.57
C LYS A 266 -5.93 20.73 19.89
N CYS A 267 -7.18 21.20 19.98
CA CYS A 267 -8.34 20.32 19.96
C CYS A 267 -8.46 19.63 18.60
N GLY A 268 -8.61 18.32 18.63
CA GLY A 268 -8.96 17.51 17.47
C GLY A 268 -10.45 17.23 17.39
N ASP A 269 -10.82 16.27 16.56
CA ASP A 269 -12.20 15.85 16.41
C ASP A 269 -12.71 15.08 17.64
N ILE A 270 -14.02 15.16 17.89
CA ILE A 270 -14.72 14.29 18.82
C ILE A 270 -15.20 13.05 18.07
N ILE A 271 -14.66 11.89 18.39
CA ILE A 271 -15.07 10.62 17.78
C ILE A 271 -15.64 9.71 18.86
N SER A 272 -16.88 9.25 18.66
CA SER A 272 -17.58 8.40 19.63
C SER A 272 -17.62 9.00 21.04
N GLY A 273 -17.82 10.32 21.14
CA GLY A 273 -17.86 11.06 22.40
C GLY A 273 -16.51 11.28 23.07
N LYS A 274 -15.40 10.86 22.45
CA LYS A 274 -14.05 11.07 22.97
C LYS A 274 -13.36 12.21 22.24
N GLN A 275 -13.01 13.25 23.00
CA GLN A 275 -12.21 14.37 22.52
C GLN A 275 -10.78 13.93 22.25
N ARG A 276 -10.26 14.24 21.06
CA ARG A 276 -8.86 13.99 20.67
C ARG A 276 -8.01 15.24 20.82
N ILE A 277 -6.71 15.04 21.02
CA ILE A 277 -5.72 16.12 21.08
C ILE A 277 -4.76 15.94 19.92
N VAL A 278 -4.48 17.05 19.22
CA VAL A 278 -3.53 17.09 18.11
C VAL A 278 -2.24 17.75 18.61
N LEU A 279 -1.16 16.99 18.59
CA LEU A 279 0.19 17.42 18.97
C LEU A 279 1.03 17.59 17.71
N VAL A 280 1.78 18.67 17.64
CA VAL A 280 2.52 19.05 16.44
C VAL A 280 3.93 19.45 16.82
N LYS A 281 4.94 18.88 16.15
CA LYS A 281 6.33 19.31 16.28
C LYS A 281 7.05 19.31 14.94
N TYR A 282 7.93 20.27 14.69
CA TYR A 282 8.89 20.16 13.60
C TYR A 282 9.95 19.11 13.92
N SER A 283 10.16 18.18 12.99
CA SER A 283 11.24 17.20 13.06
C SER A 283 12.36 17.63 12.11
N PRO A 284 13.52 18.07 12.62
CA PRO A 284 14.69 18.35 11.78
C PRO A 284 15.15 17.11 11.02
N LYS A 285 15.03 15.93 11.63
CA LYS A 285 15.37 14.64 11.02
C LYS A 285 14.54 14.34 9.78
N LEU A 286 13.25 14.68 9.81
CA LEU A 286 12.34 14.50 8.69
C LEU A 286 12.24 15.73 7.77
N GLY A 287 12.85 16.86 8.15
CA GLY A 287 12.74 18.14 7.47
C GLY A 287 11.31 18.70 7.41
N LYS A 288 10.37 18.18 8.20
CA LYS A 288 8.94 18.49 8.14
C LYS A 288 8.29 18.39 9.52
N LYS A 289 7.06 18.88 9.64
CA LYS A 289 6.27 18.70 10.86
C LYS A 289 5.81 17.26 11.00
N VAL A 290 5.63 16.81 12.23
CA VAL A 290 5.02 15.55 12.60
C VAL A 290 3.81 15.88 13.45
N VAL A 291 2.67 15.31 13.06
CA VAL A 291 1.42 15.40 13.81
C VAL A 291 1.17 14.07 14.48
N VAL A 292 0.90 14.09 15.77
CA VAL A 292 0.48 12.93 16.55
C VAL A 292 -0.87 13.25 17.18
N VAL A 293 -1.85 12.38 16.95
CA VAL A 293 -3.18 12.52 17.54
C VAL A 293 -3.32 11.53 18.67
N ILE A 294 -3.60 12.04 19.87
CA ILE A 294 -3.80 11.22 21.07
C ILE A 294 -5.24 11.29 21.56
N GLU A 295 -5.69 10.21 22.19
CA GLU A 295 -7.04 10.07 22.75
C GLU A 295 -6.93 9.49 24.16
N ARG A 296 -7.66 10.08 25.11
CA ARG A 296 -7.67 9.62 26.50
C ARG A 296 -8.33 8.25 26.61
N ILE A 297 -7.64 7.31 27.26
CA ILE A 297 -8.18 5.98 27.59
C ILE A 297 -8.81 6.03 28.98
N LYS A 298 -8.05 6.53 29.95
CA LYS A 298 -8.42 6.73 31.35
C LYS A 298 -7.58 7.85 31.93
N TRP A 299 -7.84 8.23 33.17
CA TRP A 299 -7.08 9.28 33.86
C TRP A 299 -5.56 9.02 33.79
N GLY A 300 -4.81 9.98 33.27
CA GLY A 300 -3.35 9.89 33.16
C GLY A 300 -2.85 8.86 32.15
N MET A 301 -3.70 8.38 31.23
CA MET A 301 -3.31 7.43 30.19
C MET A 301 -3.99 7.71 28.85
N TYR A 302 -3.19 7.76 27.81
CA TYR A 302 -3.57 8.09 26.45
C TYR A 302 -3.09 7.03 25.47
N ARG A 303 -3.77 6.95 24.33
CA ARG A 303 -3.29 6.19 23.17
C ARG A 303 -3.05 7.09 21.98
N ILE A 304 -2.09 6.73 21.15
CA ILE A 304 -1.96 7.31 19.82
C ILE A 304 -3.03 6.70 18.92
N VAL A 305 -3.82 7.56 18.29
CA VAL A 305 -4.82 7.17 17.30
C VAL A 305 -4.22 7.15 15.91
N THR A 306 -3.43 8.17 15.57
CA THR A 306 -2.78 8.30 14.26
C THR A 306 -1.56 9.21 14.37
N ALA A 307 -0.66 9.09 13.40
CA ALA A 307 0.46 9.99 13.21
C ALA A 307 0.72 10.19 11.72
N PHE A 308 1.03 11.41 11.32
CA PHE A 308 1.29 11.75 9.92
C PHE A 308 2.14 13.03 9.81
N PRO A 309 2.95 13.18 8.76
CA PRO A 309 3.47 14.49 8.41
C PRO A 309 2.33 15.32 7.80
N PRO A 310 2.08 16.56 8.26
CA PRO A 310 1.02 17.38 7.72
C PRO A 310 1.41 17.78 6.31
N SER A 311 0.52 17.53 5.35
CA SER A 311 0.66 18.12 4.03
C SER A 311 0.60 19.63 4.16
N SER A 312 1.50 20.33 3.45
CA SER A 312 1.55 21.78 3.49
C SER A 312 0.16 22.34 3.19
N ARG A 313 -0.46 23.00 4.19
CA ARG A 313 -1.81 23.61 4.21
C ARG A 313 -2.95 22.70 4.67
N ARG A 314 -3.06 22.46 5.98
CA ARG A 314 -4.26 22.74 6.81
C ARG A 314 -4.00 22.25 8.25
N TYR A 315 -4.26 23.12 9.20
CA TYR A 315 -4.60 22.77 10.59
C TYR A 315 -5.98 23.35 10.86
#